data_AF-A0AAV5DJM4-F1
#
_entry.id   AF-A0AAV5DJM4-F1
#
_cell.length_a   1.000
_cell.length_b   1.000
_cell.length_c   1.000
_cell.angle_alpha   90.00
_cell.angle_beta   90.00
_cell.angle_gamma   90.00
#
_symmetry.space_group_name_H-M   'P 1'
#
loop_
_entity.id
_entity.type
_entity.pdbx_description
1 polymer ?
#
loop_
_entity_poly.entity_id
_entity_poly.type
_entity_poly.pdbx_seq_one_letter_code
_entity_poly.pdbx_strand_id
1 'polypeptide(L)'
;MAYWSSKLACLALLALAVVHQCAAQNSIQDFVDLHNAARADVGVGPVMWDDTVAAYAESYAAQRQGDCALAHSPPPRPYGENIFAGRAGIDWSARDAVALWSIGTSNLNNGGISACFRGRR
;
A
#
# COMPACT_ATOMS: atom_id res chain seq x y z
N MET A 1 -19.93 28.59 31.03
CA MET A 1 -18.51 28.30 30.69
C MET A 1 -18.24 26.84 30.27
N ALA A 2 -19.17 25.89 30.41
CA ALA A 2 -18.95 24.48 29.96
C ALA A 2 -19.15 24.25 28.44
N TYR A 3 -19.94 25.11 27.78
CA TYR A 3 -20.31 24.95 26.36
C TYR A 3 -19.13 25.14 25.38
N TRP A 4 -18.15 25.97 25.74
CA TRP A 4 -16.98 26.25 24.91
C TRP A 4 -15.94 25.13 25.02
N SER A 5 -15.80 24.55 26.21
CA SER A 5 -14.90 23.43 26.49
C SER A 5 -15.33 22.15 25.78
N SER A 6 -16.64 21.88 25.70
CA SER A 6 -17.18 20.72 24.96
C SER A 6 -16.99 20.83 23.44
N LYS A 7 -17.11 22.02 22.85
CA LYS A 7 -16.88 22.23 21.40
C LYS A 7 -15.40 22.09 21.04
N LEU A 8 -14.51 22.61 21.88
CA LEU A 8 -13.06 22.44 21.72
C LEU A 8 -12.65 20.96 21.86
N ALA A 9 -13.25 20.22 22.79
CA ALA A 9 -13.04 18.79 22.92
C ALA A 9 -13.54 18.00 21.69
N CYS A 10 -14.72 18.32 21.16
CA CYS A 10 -15.23 17.69 19.94
C CYS A 10 -14.35 17.99 18.71
N LEU A 11 -13.88 19.23 18.55
CA LEU A 11 -12.96 19.60 17.46
C LEU A 11 -11.60 18.91 17.59
N ALA A 12 -11.08 18.76 18.81
CA ALA A 12 -9.84 18.03 19.07
C ALA A 12 -9.98 16.52 18.79
N LEU A 13 -11.12 15.91 19.13
CA LEU A 13 -11.41 14.51 18.86
C LEU A 13 -11.58 14.22 17.36
N LEU A 14 -12.24 15.12 16.61
CA LEU A 14 -12.36 15.01 15.16
C LEU A 14 -11.00 15.16 14.47
N ALA A 15 -10.15 16.08 14.94
CA ALA A 15 -8.79 16.22 14.42
C ALA A 15 -7.93 14.97 14.68
N LEU A 16 -8.03 14.37 15.88
CA LEU A 16 -7.33 13.12 16.19
C LEU A 16 -7.79 11.96 15.29
N ALA A 17 -9.09 11.86 15.01
CA ALA A 17 -9.64 10.80 14.16
C ALA A 17 -9.14 10.89 12.72
N VAL A 18 -9.05 12.11 12.16
CA VAL A 18 -8.50 12.33 10.81
C VAL A 18 -7.02 11.94 10.75
N VAL A 19 -6.21 12.32 11.75
CA VAL A 19 -4.79 11.94 11.79
C VAL A 19 -4.61 10.41 11.90
N HIS A 20 -5.51 9.72 12.62
CA HIS A 20 -5.53 8.27 12.72
C HIS A 20 -5.81 7.57 11.38
N GLN A 21 -6.64 8.18 10.52
CA GLN A 21 -6.97 7.65 9.20
C GLN A 21 -5.82 7.79 8.19
N CYS A 22 -4.90 8.74 8.37
CA CYS A 22 -3.73 8.89 7.49
C CYS A 22 -2.65 7.83 7.76
N ALA A 23 -2.43 7.52 9.04
CA ALA A 23 -1.39 6.60 9.48
C ALA A 23 -1.76 5.12 9.32
N ALA A 24 -3.06 4.81 9.24
CA ALA A 24 -3.52 3.43 9.22
C ALA A 24 -3.34 2.74 7.86
N GLN A 25 -3.39 3.45 6.72
CA GLN A 25 -3.60 2.89 5.36
C GLN A 25 -2.48 2.01 4.77
N ASN A 26 -1.46 1.70 5.57
CA ASN A 26 -0.32 0.87 5.21
C ASN A 26 -0.15 -0.30 6.19
N SER A 27 -1.20 -0.67 6.91
CA SER A 27 -1.17 -1.81 7.82
C SER A 27 -1.24 -3.14 7.06
N ILE A 28 -0.78 -4.22 7.70
CA ILE A 28 -0.95 -5.61 7.21
C ILE A 28 -2.42 -5.88 6.87
N GLN A 29 -3.33 -5.40 7.73
CA GLN A 29 -4.76 -5.64 7.56
C GLN A 29 -5.31 -4.93 6.33
N ASP A 30 -4.84 -3.72 5.99
CA ASP A 30 -5.30 -3.03 4.77
C ASP A 30 -4.93 -3.84 3.51
N PHE A 31 -3.70 -4.36 3.43
CA PHE A 31 -3.30 -5.19 2.30
C PHE A 31 -4.21 -6.41 2.16
N VAL A 32 -4.50 -7.12 3.26
CA VAL A 32 -5.36 -8.31 3.23
C VAL A 32 -6.81 -7.95 2.88
N ASP A 33 -7.37 -6.92 3.50
CA ASP A 33 -8.76 -6.51 3.29
C ASP A 33 -9.02 -6.01 1.87
N LEU A 34 -8.11 -5.19 1.33
CA LEU A 34 -8.22 -4.68 -0.04
C LEU A 34 -8.13 -5.80 -1.07
N HIS A 35 -7.24 -6.77 -0.88
CA HIS A 35 -7.17 -7.94 -1.76
C HIS A 35 -8.42 -8.81 -1.63
N ASN A 36 -8.91 -9.03 -0.41
CA ASN A 36 -10.10 -9.86 -0.18
C ASN A 36 -11.37 -9.20 -0.73
N ALA A 37 -11.48 -7.87 -0.70
CA ALA A 37 -12.53 -7.14 -1.39
C ALA A 37 -12.48 -7.39 -2.91
N ALA A 38 -11.32 -7.17 -3.55
CA ALA A 38 -11.16 -7.42 -4.99
C ALA A 38 -11.41 -8.89 -5.38
N ARG A 39 -11.04 -9.84 -4.52
CA ARG A 39 -11.29 -11.27 -4.72
C ARG A 39 -12.76 -11.65 -4.58
N ALA A 40 -13.47 -11.04 -3.63
CA ALA A 40 -14.90 -11.22 -3.45
C ALA A 40 -15.68 -10.72 -4.67
N ASP A 41 -15.27 -9.61 -5.28
CA ASP A 41 -15.91 -9.04 -6.48
C ASP A 41 -15.91 -10.01 -7.68
N VAL A 42 -14.91 -10.89 -7.76
CA VAL A 42 -14.79 -11.92 -8.81
C VAL A 42 -15.11 -13.33 -8.33
N GLY A 43 -15.64 -13.48 -7.11
CA GLY A 43 -16.12 -14.76 -6.58
C GLY A 43 -15.03 -15.79 -6.25
N VAL A 44 -13.78 -15.37 -5.98
CA VAL A 44 -12.72 -16.26 -5.53
C VAL A 44 -12.51 -16.18 -4.02
N GLY A 45 -12.10 -17.30 -3.39
CA GLY A 45 -11.96 -17.37 -1.93
C GLY A 45 -10.92 -16.39 -1.36
N PRO A 46 -11.00 -16.01 -0.08
CA PRO A 46 -10.10 -15.03 0.51
C PRO A 46 -8.65 -15.54 0.65
N VAL A 47 -7.73 -14.62 0.86
CA VAL A 47 -6.33 -14.86 1.25
C VAL A 47 -6.09 -14.36 2.67
N MET A 48 -5.01 -14.86 3.27
CA MET A 48 -4.51 -14.43 4.58
C MET A 48 -3.07 -13.95 4.43
N TRP A 49 -2.61 -13.16 5.39
CA TRP A 49 -1.22 -12.73 5.47
C TRP A 49 -0.27 -13.92 5.72
N ASP A 50 0.91 -13.87 5.12
CA ASP A 50 2.00 -14.81 5.33
C ASP A 50 3.31 -14.03 5.53
N ASP A 51 3.91 -14.15 6.72
CA ASP A 51 5.13 -13.42 7.08
C ASP A 51 6.35 -13.82 6.23
N THR A 52 6.37 -15.04 5.70
CA THR A 52 7.44 -15.51 4.79
C THR A 52 7.34 -14.81 3.45
N VAL A 53 6.11 -14.69 2.91
CA VAL A 53 5.86 -13.96 1.66
C VAL A 53 6.14 -12.47 1.84
N ALA A 54 5.74 -11.90 2.99
CA ALA A 54 6.01 -10.51 3.31
C ALA A 54 7.51 -10.20 3.37
N ALA A 55 8.29 -11.03 4.09
CA ALA A 55 9.73 -10.89 4.16
C ALA A 55 10.41 -11.02 2.78
N TYR A 56 9.92 -11.94 1.93
CA TYR A 56 10.37 -12.05 0.55
C TYR A 56 10.11 -10.75 -0.23
N ALA A 57 8.89 -10.22 -0.19
CA ALA A 57 8.50 -8.99 -0.88
C ALA A 57 9.29 -7.77 -0.39
N GLU A 58 9.50 -7.64 0.92
CA GLU A 58 10.31 -6.57 1.52
C GLU A 58 11.77 -6.65 1.05
N SER A 59 12.37 -7.86 1.07
CA SER A 59 13.75 -8.06 0.62
C SER A 59 13.93 -7.73 -0.86
N TYR A 60 12.92 -8.00 -1.68
CA TYR A 60 12.96 -7.68 -3.10
C TYR A 60 12.76 -6.18 -3.34
N ALA A 61 11.80 -5.55 -2.65
CA ALA A 61 11.60 -4.12 -2.70
C ALA A 61 12.90 -3.37 -2.31
N ALA A 62 13.62 -3.83 -1.29
CA ALA A 62 14.90 -3.26 -0.88
C ALA A 62 15.97 -3.33 -2.00
N GLN A 63 15.99 -4.40 -2.80
CA GLN A 63 16.89 -4.49 -3.97
C GLN A 63 16.50 -3.48 -5.07
N ARG A 64 15.19 -3.28 -5.28
CA ARG A 64 14.67 -2.32 -6.27
C ARG A 64 14.73 -0.87 -5.81
N GLN A 65 14.95 -0.59 -4.52
CA GLN A 65 15.11 0.79 -4.03
C GLN A 65 16.30 1.53 -4.67
N GLY A 66 17.31 0.79 -5.17
CA GLY A 66 18.50 1.38 -5.78
C GLY A 66 18.30 1.87 -7.21
N ASP A 67 17.46 1.19 -7.99
CA ASP A 67 17.25 1.47 -9.42
C ASP A 67 15.80 1.88 -9.77
N CYS A 68 14.88 1.71 -8.81
CA CYS A 68 13.47 2.02 -8.90
C CYS A 68 12.74 1.43 -10.11
N ALA A 69 13.28 0.37 -10.72
CA ALA A 69 12.68 -0.16 -11.94
C ALA A 69 11.64 -1.22 -11.60
N LEU A 70 10.51 -1.19 -12.33
CA LEU A 70 9.41 -2.14 -12.26
C LEU A 70 9.78 -3.47 -12.96
N ALA A 71 10.87 -4.09 -12.48
CA ALA A 71 11.32 -5.38 -12.96
C ALA A 71 10.86 -6.45 -11.98
N HIS A 72 10.37 -7.57 -12.51
CA HIS A 72 9.99 -8.73 -11.72
C HIS A 72 11.20 -9.50 -11.17
N SER A 73 11.01 -10.20 -10.04
CA SER A 73 12.07 -11.04 -9.48
C SER A 73 12.55 -12.10 -10.48
N PRO A 74 13.87 -12.39 -10.53
CA PRO A 74 14.41 -13.34 -11.49
C PRO A 74 13.89 -14.77 -11.19
N PRO A 75 13.72 -15.62 -12.20
CA PRO A 75 13.37 -17.02 -11.98
C PRO A 75 14.52 -17.79 -11.30
N PRO A 76 14.23 -18.84 -10.51
CA PRO A 76 12.89 -19.34 -10.16
C PRO A 76 12.19 -18.46 -9.12
N ARG A 77 10.88 -18.24 -9.30
CA ARG A 77 10.05 -17.47 -8.36
C ARG A 77 9.14 -18.41 -7.56
N PRO A 78 9.28 -18.48 -6.23
CA PRO A 78 8.45 -19.32 -5.39
C PRO A 78 7.02 -18.77 -5.21
N TYR A 79 6.81 -17.48 -5.45
CA TYR A 79 5.53 -16.78 -5.23
C TYR A 79 5.11 -15.98 -6.48
N GLY A 80 3.81 -15.69 -6.59
CA GLY A 80 3.31 -14.66 -7.49
C GLY A 80 3.73 -13.26 -7.03
N GLU A 81 3.83 -12.30 -7.95
CA GLU A 81 4.40 -10.98 -7.63
C GLU A 81 3.64 -9.86 -8.36
N ASN A 82 3.27 -8.82 -7.62
CA ASN A 82 2.86 -7.53 -8.13
C ASN A 82 3.84 -6.47 -7.61
N ILE A 83 4.16 -5.48 -8.44
CA ILE A 83 5.09 -4.40 -8.09
C ILE A 83 4.40 -3.06 -8.32
N PHE A 84 4.64 -2.13 -7.41
CA PHE A 84 4.18 -0.75 -7.51
C PHE A 84 5.37 0.18 -7.26
N ALA A 85 5.46 1.24 -8.06
CA ALA A 85 6.37 2.35 -7.85
C ALA A 85 5.60 3.65 -8.11
N GLY A 86 5.82 4.63 -7.25
CA GLY A 86 5.15 5.91 -7.34
C GLY A 86 6.14 7.07 -7.44
N ARG A 87 5.61 8.28 -7.56
CA ARG A 87 6.38 9.53 -7.56
C ARG A 87 6.90 9.84 -6.15
N ALA A 88 8.14 10.31 -6.06
CA ALA A 88 8.72 10.80 -4.81
C ALA A 88 8.00 12.06 -4.31
N GLY A 89 7.95 12.20 -2.99
CA GLY A 89 7.25 13.30 -2.32
C GLY A 89 5.74 13.08 -2.23
N ILE A 90 5.25 11.88 -2.55
CA ILE A 90 3.88 11.44 -2.31
C ILE A 90 3.95 10.27 -1.33
N ASP A 91 3.13 10.34 -0.28
CA ASP A 91 2.94 9.25 0.68
C ASP A 91 1.94 8.25 0.09
N TRP A 92 2.46 7.29 -0.66
CA TRP A 92 1.65 6.23 -1.26
C TRP A 92 1.10 5.27 -0.20
N SER A 93 -0.14 4.84 -0.39
CA SER A 93 -0.83 3.89 0.49
C SER A 93 -0.95 2.49 -0.13
N ALA A 94 -1.23 1.48 0.70
CA ALA A 94 -1.58 0.14 0.25
C ALA A 94 -2.80 0.17 -0.68
N ARG A 95 -3.77 1.06 -0.40
CA ARG A 95 -4.95 1.29 -1.25
C ARG A 95 -4.58 1.71 -2.66
N ASP A 96 -3.63 2.63 -2.82
CA ASP A 96 -3.21 3.10 -4.14
C ASP A 96 -2.63 1.96 -4.98
N ALA A 97 -1.76 1.15 -4.36
CA ALA A 97 -1.16 0.00 -5.03
C ALA A 97 -2.20 -1.06 -5.41
N VAL A 98 -3.05 -1.49 -4.46
CA VAL A 98 -4.03 -2.56 -4.70
C VAL A 98 -5.12 -2.12 -5.68
N ALA A 99 -5.58 -0.87 -5.62
CA ALA A 99 -6.53 -0.33 -6.59
C ALA A 99 -5.96 -0.36 -8.01
N LEU A 100 -4.69 0.03 -8.17
CA LEU A 100 -4.02 0.01 -9.46
C LEU A 100 -3.87 -1.41 -10.02
N TRP A 101 -3.51 -2.39 -9.19
CA TRP A 101 -3.42 -3.79 -9.63
C TRP A 101 -4.79 -4.39 -9.97
N SER A 102 -5.84 -4.03 -9.22
CA SER A 102 -7.18 -4.60 -9.37
C SER A 102 -7.92 -4.14 -10.63
N ILE A 103 -7.62 -2.93 -11.14
CA ILE A 103 -8.19 -2.41 -12.40
C ILE A 103 -7.63 -3.13 -13.64
N GLY A 104 -6.59 -3.97 -13.48
CA GLY A 104 -6.09 -4.84 -14.54
C GLY A 104 -5.60 -4.05 -15.76
N THR A 105 -4.63 -3.15 -15.58
CA THR A 105 -4.01 -2.44 -16.70
C THR A 105 -2.69 -3.09 -17.11
N SER A 106 -2.74 -3.82 -18.22
CA SER A 106 -1.63 -4.24 -19.08
C SER A 106 -0.76 -3.11 -19.63
N ASN A 107 -0.78 -1.91 -19.01
CA ASN A 107 -0.15 -0.67 -19.48
C ASN A 107 0.99 -0.15 -18.58
N LEU A 108 1.36 -0.86 -17.49
CA LEU A 108 2.45 -0.41 -16.62
C LEU A 108 3.85 -0.52 -17.24
N ASN A 109 3.93 -1.05 -18.46
CA ASN A 109 5.17 -1.10 -19.25
C ASN A 109 5.40 0.13 -20.14
N ASN A 110 4.53 1.16 -20.11
CA ASN A 110 4.74 2.33 -20.96
C ASN A 110 4.22 3.65 -20.34
N GLY A 111 5.11 4.36 -19.65
CA GLY A 111 5.04 5.82 -19.54
C GLY A 111 4.85 6.41 -18.13
N GLY A 112 5.98 6.60 -17.43
CA GLY A 112 6.12 7.50 -16.25
C GLY A 112 5.34 7.05 -15.01
N ILE A 113 5.91 6.99 -13.81
CA ILE A 113 6.53 8.11 -13.13
C ILE A 113 7.57 7.52 -12.17
N SER A 114 8.85 7.69 -12.49
CA SER A 114 9.96 7.30 -11.64
C SER A 114 10.17 8.32 -10.53
N ALA A 115 9.98 7.90 -9.29
CA ALA A 115 10.95 8.18 -8.22
C ALA A 115 10.64 7.33 -6.98
N CYS A 116 11.36 6.21 -6.81
CA CYS A 116 11.41 5.51 -5.54
C CYS A 116 12.45 6.18 -4.61
N PHE A 117 12.19 6.14 -3.31
CA PHE A 117 13.04 6.76 -2.30
C PHE A 117 13.97 5.71 -1.68
N ARG A 118 15.24 6.08 -1.44
CA ARG A 118 16.11 5.42 -0.45
C ARG A 118 15.41 5.54 0.90
N GLY A 119 14.87 4.44 1.43
CA GLY A 119 14.12 4.45 2.69
C GLY A 119 14.83 5.27 3.76
N ARG A 120 14.16 6.27 4.34
CA ARG A 120 14.59 6.83 5.62
C ARG A 120 13.91 5.98 6.67
N ARG A 121 14.73 5.22 7.43
CA ARG A 121 14.31 4.54 8.65
C ARG A 121 13.65 5.53 9.61
#